data_AF-A0A1G7H6F6-F1
#
_entry.id   AF-A0A1G7H6F6-F1
#
_cell.length_a   1.000
_cell.length_b   1.000
_cell.length_c   1.000
_cell.angle_alpha   90.00
_cell.angle_beta   90.00
_cell.angle_gamma   90.00
#
_symmetry.space_group_name_H-M   'P 1'
#
loop_
_entity.id
_entity.type
_entity.pdbx_description
1 polymer ?
#
loop_
_entity_poly.entity_id
_entity_poly.type
_entity_poly.pdbx_seq_one_letter_code
_entity_poly.pdbx_strand_id
1 'polypeptide(L)' 'MWVPYETLRKHPPDFLVKYRFFIPEEGGRQNLPYQGYRSDFAIESDFMNNTIDLRVIHPEFEDEFGNLIMDELSK' A
#
# COMPACT_ATOMS: atom_id res chain seq x y z
N MET A 1 -10.14 0.92 12.51
CA MET A 1 -10.81 0.08 11.50
C MET A 1 -10.59 0.73 10.15
N TRP A 2 -9.94 0.02 9.23
CA TRP A 2 -9.70 0.50 7.87
C TRP A 2 -11.04 0.66 7.12
N VAL A 3 -11.17 1.72 6.31
CA VAL A 3 -12.32 1.90 5.43
C VAL A 3 -11.81 1.80 3.99
N PRO A 4 -12.36 0.90 3.15
CA PRO A 4 -11.81 0.67 1.82
C PRO A 4 -11.74 1.95 0.97
N TYR A 5 -10.69 2.08 0.17
CA TYR A 5 -10.44 3.21 -0.72
C TYR A 5 -11.67 3.51 -1.58
N GLU A 6 -12.20 2.50 -2.26
CA GLU A 6 -13.34 2.64 -3.17
C GLU A 6 -14.61 3.08 -2.44
N THR A 7 -14.76 2.70 -1.16
CA THR A 7 -15.88 3.15 -0.33
C THR A 7 -15.80 4.66 -0.06
N LEU A 8 -14.60 5.19 0.22
CA LEU A 8 -14.37 6.60 0.53
C LEU A 8 -14.32 7.48 -0.73
N ARG A 9 -13.62 7.02 -1.76
CA ARG A 9 -13.35 7.80 -2.97
C ARG A 9 -14.39 7.62 -4.05
N LYS A 10 -15.23 6.57 -3.97
CA LYS A 10 -16.22 6.22 -5.00
C LYS A 10 -15.57 6.05 -6.37
N HIS A 11 -14.34 5.52 -6.36
CA HIS A 11 -13.50 5.31 -7.53
C HIS A 11 -12.72 4.01 -7.32
N PRO A 12 -12.56 3.16 -8.36
CA PRO A 12 -11.72 1.97 -8.26
C PRO A 12 -10.23 2.34 -8.12
N PRO A 13 -9.37 1.40 -7.72
CA PRO A 13 -7.93 1.64 -7.74
C PRO A 13 -7.44 1.88 -9.18
N ASP A 14 -6.47 2.78 -9.33
CA ASP A 14 -5.91 3.16 -10.64
C ASP A 14 -5.14 2.00 -11.32
N PHE A 15 -4.59 1.09 -10.51
CA PHE A 15 -3.87 -0.08 -10.98
C PHE A 15 -3.85 -1.19 -9.92
N LEU A 16 -3.63 -2.42 -10.38
CA LEU A 16 -3.42 -3.60 -9.54
C LEU A 16 -2.00 -4.13 -9.73
N VAL A 17 -1.36 -4.58 -8.64
CA VAL A 17 0.01 -5.12 -8.68
C VAL A 17 0.04 -6.48 -8.01
N LYS A 18 0.58 -7.48 -8.72
CA LYS A 18 0.99 -8.75 -8.11
C LYS A 18 2.45 -8.65 -7.69
N TYR A 19 2.73 -8.81 -6.41
CA TYR A 19 4.09 -8.79 -5.88
C TYR A 19 4.28 -9.93 -4.88
N ARG A 20 5.54 -10.30 -4.62
CA ARG A 20 5.92 -11.30 -3.62
C ARG A 20 6.70 -10.62 -2.50
N PHE A 21 6.28 -10.81 -1.26
CA PHE A 21 7.11 -10.45 -0.12
C PHE A 21 8.20 -11.50 0.06
N PHE A 22 9.45 -11.05 0.17
CA PHE A 22 10.55 -11.93 0.54
C PHE A 22 10.39 -12.34 2.00
N ILE A 23 10.74 -13.60 2.29
CA ILE A 23 10.85 -14.07 3.68
C ILE A 23 12.12 -13.52 4.32
N PRO A 24 12.25 -13.50 5.65
CA PRO A 24 13.45 -13.02 6.34
C PRO A 24 14.76 -13.63 5.82
N GLU A 25 14.76 -14.92 5.48
CA GLU A 25 15.92 -15.66 4.97
C GLU A 25 16.37 -15.16 3.59
N GLU A 26 15.46 -14.55 2.82
CA GLU A 26 15.73 -13.90 1.53
C GLU A 26 16.07 -12.40 1.70
N GLY A 27 16.24 -11.91 2.93
CA GLY A 27 16.44 -10.48 3.22
C GLY A 27 15.14 -9.67 3.28
N GLY A 28 14.00 -10.34 3.38
CA GLY A 28 12.70 -9.71 3.52
C GLY A 28 12.40 -9.13 4.90
N ARG A 29 11.21 -8.53 5.04
CA ARG A 29 10.74 -7.98 6.31
C ARG A 29 10.35 -9.10 7.28
N GLN A 30 10.59 -8.88 8.57
CA GLN A 30 10.12 -9.79 9.64
C GLN A 30 8.59 -9.77 9.79
N ASN A 31 7.97 -8.61 9.60
CA ASN A 31 6.53 -8.42 9.69
C ASN A 31 5.96 -8.15 8.29
N LEU A 32 4.83 -8.80 7.97
CA LEU A 32 4.07 -8.51 6.76
C LEU A 32 3.43 -7.12 6.83
N PRO A 33 3.19 -6.46 5.69
CA PRO A 33 2.41 -5.23 5.67
C PRO A 33 0.97 -5.44 6.13
N TYR A 34 0.39 -4.38 6.69
CA TYR A 34 -0.96 -4.34 7.22
C TYR A 34 -1.80 -3.35 6.40
N GLN A 35 -3.14 -3.45 6.47
CA GLN A 35 -4.01 -2.50 5.78
C GLN A 35 -3.87 -1.10 6.37
N GLY A 36 -3.86 -0.10 5.48
CA GLY A 36 -3.54 1.26 5.90
C GLY A 36 -2.07 1.62 5.71
N TYR A 37 -1.28 0.77 5.04
CA TYR A 37 0.10 1.08 4.69
C TYR A 37 0.15 2.35 3.83
N ARG A 38 0.98 3.31 4.24
CA ARG A 38 1.21 4.55 3.49
C ARG A 38 2.70 4.68 3.18
N SER A 39 3.01 4.87 1.90
CA SER A 39 4.35 5.18 1.44
C SER A 39 4.35 6.52 0.73
N ASP A 40 5.00 7.51 1.36
CA ASP A 40 5.27 8.80 0.72
C ASP A 40 6.59 8.68 -0.05
N PHE A 41 6.63 9.17 -1.28
CA PHE A 41 7.81 9.09 -2.14
C PHE A 41 7.95 10.31 -3.04
N ALA A 42 9.19 10.61 -3.39
CA ALA A 42 9.57 11.55 -4.43
C ALA A 42 10.36 10.79 -5.51
N ILE A 43 10.32 11.29 -6.73
CA ILE A 43 11.17 10.83 -7.83
C ILE A 43 12.31 11.82 -8.02
N GLU A 44 13.39 11.39 -8.68
CA GLU A 44 14.62 12.16 -8.85
C GLU A 44 14.36 13.59 -9.38
N SER A 45 13.44 13.74 -10.33
CA SER A 45 13.10 15.05 -10.91
C SER A 45 12.50 16.03 -9.89
N ASP A 46 11.86 15.55 -8.81
CA ASP A 46 11.28 16.44 -7.80
C ASP A 46 12.35 17.19 -7.00
N PHE A 47 13.59 16.66 -6.95
CA PHE A 47 14.71 17.30 -6.27
C PHE A 47 15.37 18.40 -7.11
N MET A 48 15.00 18.54 -8.38
CA MET A 48 15.53 19.58 -9.28
C MET A 48 14.81 20.92 -9.11
N ASN A 49 13.70 20.95 -8.36
CA ASN A 49 12.89 22.15 -8.11
C ASN A 49 13.15 22.70 -6.69
N ASN A 50 12.74 23.95 -6.44
CA ASN A 50 12.84 24.57 -5.11
C ASN A 50 11.88 23.94 -4.07
N THR A 51 10.99 23.06 -4.50
CA THR A 51 10.03 22.34 -3.66
C THR A 51 9.99 20.88 -4.08
N ILE A 52 9.85 19.96 -3.11
CA ILE A 52 9.71 18.53 -3.38
C ILE A 52 8.22 18.20 -3.47
N ASP A 53 7.80 17.72 -4.63
CA ASP A 53 6.45 17.22 -4.86
C ASP A 53 6.32 15.77 -4.37
N LEU A 54 5.89 15.61 -3.13
CA LEU A 54 5.66 14.28 -2.55
C LEU A 54 4.39 13.66 -3.12
N ARG A 55 4.51 12.40 -3.53
CA ARG A 55 3.39 11.53 -3.92
C ARG A 55 3.17 10.49 -2.84
N VAL A 56 1.98 9.90 -2.86
CA VAL A 56 1.58 8.89 -1.89
C VAL A 56 1.04 7.67 -2.62
N ILE A 57 1.54 6.50 -2.25
CA ILE A 57 0.89 5.24 -2.53
C ILE A 57 0.31 4.70 -1.22
N HIS A 58 -0.95 4.31 -1.28
CA HIS A 58 -1.69 3.74 -0.16
C HIS A 58 -2.33 2.44 -0.64
N PRO A 59 -1.57 1.32 -0.69
CA PRO A 59 -2.08 0.09 -1.24
C PRO A 59 -3.07 -0.55 -0.27
N GLU A 60 -4.07 -1.20 -0.86
CA GLU A 60 -4.91 -2.15 -0.17
C GLU A 60 -4.50 -3.56 -0.59
N PHE A 61 -4.34 -4.45 0.38
CA PHE A 61 -3.87 -5.80 0.16
C PHE A 61 -5.04 -6.76 -0.03
N GLU A 62 -4.92 -7.63 -1.02
CA GLU A 62 -5.88 -8.67 -1.37
C GLU A 62 -5.39 -10.05 -0.92
N ASP A 63 -6.32 -10.94 -0.62
CA ASP A 63 -6.06 -12.36 -0.40
C ASP A 63 -5.84 -13.11 -1.74
N GLU A 64 -5.63 -14.42 -1.66
CA GLU A 64 -5.41 -15.26 -2.84
C GLU A 64 -6.62 -15.35 -3.79
N PHE A 65 -7.81 -14.95 -3.33
CA PHE A 65 -9.06 -14.93 -4.08
C PHE A 65 -9.38 -13.52 -4.64
N GLY A 66 -8.53 -12.52 -4.38
CA GLY A 66 -8.74 -11.14 -4.81
C GLY A 66 -9.69 -10.34 -3.91
N ASN A 67 -10.00 -10.83 -2.70
CA ASN A 67 -10.78 -10.06 -1.74
C ASN A 67 -9.86 -9.18 -0.91
N LEU A 68 -10.29 -7.95 -0.62
CA LEU A 68 -9.57 -7.08 0.32
C LEU A 68 -9.46 -7.75 1.69
N ILE A 69 -8.24 -7.89 2.18
CA ILE A 69 -7.98 -8.34 3.56
C ILE A 69 -8.50 -7.23 4.46
N MET A 70 -9.45 -7.49 5.35
CA MET A 70 -9.86 -6.51 6.35
C MET A 70 -9.35 -6.99 7.69
N ASP A 71 -8.71 -6.12 8.48
CA ASP A 71 -8.33 -6.49 9.85
C ASP A 71 -9.60 -6.97 10.58
N GLU A 72 -9.63 -8.25 10.95
CA GLU A 72 -10.63 -8.72 11.90
C GLU A 72 -10.41 -7.97 13.21
N LEU A 73 -11.50 -7.51 13.82
CA LEU A 73 -11.49 -7.04 15.21
C LEU A 73 -10.90 -8.18 16.06
N SER A 74 -9.62 -8.11 16.39
CA SER A 74 -9.05 -8.87 17.48
C SER A 74 -9.78 -8.44 18.74
N LYS A 75 -10.71 -9.28 19.18
CA LYS A 75 -11.27 -9.27 20.54
C LYS A 75 -10.76 -10.49 21.28
#